data_AF-A0A965PMH5-F1
#
_entry.id   AF-A0A965PMH5-F1
#
_cell.length_a   1.000
_cell.length_b   1.000
_cell.length_c   1.000
_cell.angle_alpha   90.00
_cell.angle_beta   90.00
_cell.angle_gamma   90.00
#
_symmetry.space_group_name_H-M   'P 1'
#
loop_
_entity.id
_entity.type
_entity.pdbx_description
1 polymer ?
#
loop_
_entity_poly.entity_id
_entity_poly.type
_entity_poly.pdbx_seq_one_letter_code
_entity_poly.pdbx_strand_id
1 'polypeptide(L)'
;MTLTTEQKATNSDTFRHIERVRNLLNVCVVDLLKRAEAHDQTKLESPEVEAFTEYTPKLAGCTYGSDEYRGYLAAIKPALDHHYAHNRHHPEHHKNGVNDMNLLDIVEMLCDWKAASERHNDGNIRKSIEVNANRFGLSPQLVAILENTADVLFG
;
A
#
# COMPACT_ATOMS: atom_id res chain seq x y z
N MET A 1 -16.39 -40.64 -20.51
CA MET A 1 -17.69 -40.83 -19.83
C MET A 1 -18.56 -39.61 -20.08
N THR A 2 -19.84 -39.80 -20.36
CA THR A 2 -20.79 -38.69 -20.56
C THR A 2 -21.46 -38.36 -19.22
N LEU A 3 -21.51 -37.07 -18.86
CA LEU A 3 -22.16 -36.61 -17.62
C LEU A 3 -23.68 -36.87 -17.66
N THR A 4 -24.26 -37.19 -16.49
CA THR A 4 -25.72 -37.26 -16.32
C THR A 4 -26.35 -35.88 -16.43
N THR A 5 -27.68 -35.82 -16.53
CA THR A 5 -28.43 -34.55 -16.59
C THR A 5 -28.24 -33.73 -15.32
N GLU A 6 -28.28 -34.36 -14.15
CA GLU A 6 -28.10 -33.74 -12.84
C GLU A 6 -26.69 -33.17 -12.69
N GLN A 7 -25.68 -33.90 -13.18
CA GLN A 7 -24.30 -33.44 -13.21
C GLN A 7 -24.14 -32.22 -14.13
N LYS A 8 -24.81 -32.21 -15.29
CA LYS A 8 -24.80 -31.04 -16.20
C LYS A 8 -25.46 -29.81 -15.57
N ALA A 9 -26.60 -29.99 -14.89
CA ALA A 9 -27.28 -28.90 -14.18
C ALA A 9 -26.39 -28.33 -13.05
N THR A 10 -25.81 -29.21 -12.24
CA THR A 10 -24.85 -28.82 -11.17
C THR A 10 -23.64 -28.07 -11.74
N ASN A 11 -23.09 -28.55 -12.86
CA ASN A 11 -22.00 -27.86 -13.54
C ASN A 11 -22.43 -26.47 -14.04
N SER A 12 -23.64 -26.31 -14.57
CA SER A 12 -24.17 -25.01 -14.99
C SER A 12 -24.20 -23.99 -13.84
N ASP A 13 -24.72 -24.39 -12.69
CA ASP A 13 -24.75 -23.50 -11.50
C ASP A 13 -23.34 -23.19 -10.98
N THR A 14 -22.45 -24.18 -11.01
CA THR A 14 -21.04 -24.01 -10.64
C THR A 14 -20.33 -23.06 -11.59
N PHE A 15 -20.59 -23.16 -12.90
CA PHE A 15 -20.03 -22.24 -13.91
C PHE A 15 -20.49 -20.80 -13.67
N ARG A 16 -21.76 -20.59 -13.33
CA ARG A 16 -22.28 -19.26 -12.98
C ARG A 16 -21.61 -18.70 -11.73
N HIS A 17 -21.37 -19.52 -10.71
CA HIS A 17 -20.63 -19.09 -9.52
C HIS A 17 -19.19 -18.69 -9.86
N ILE A 18 -18.47 -19.52 -10.63
CA ILE A 18 -17.11 -19.24 -11.08
C ILE A 18 -17.06 -17.93 -11.88
N GLU A 19 -17.99 -17.73 -12.81
CA GLU A 19 -18.11 -16.49 -13.58
C GLU A 19 -18.31 -15.29 -12.64
N ARG A 20 -19.19 -15.42 -11.64
CA ARG A 20 -19.42 -14.33 -10.69
C ARG A 20 -18.17 -13.99 -9.89
N VAL A 21 -17.40 -14.98 -9.44
CA VAL A 21 -16.13 -14.75 -8.73
C VAL A 21 -15.13 -14.06 -9.63
N ARG A 22 -14.96 -14.51 -10.89
CA ARG A 22 -14.08 -13.83 -11.86
C ARG A 22 -14.47 -12.37 -12.06
N ASN A 23 -15.76 -12.10 -12.22
CA ASN A 23 -16.26 -10.73 -12.42
C ASN A 23 -15.98 -9.85 -11.20
N LEU A 24 -16.10 -10.38 -9.98
CA LEU A 24 -15.76 -9.65 -8.75
C LEU A 24 -14.26 -9.41 -8.60
N LEU A 25 -13.42 -10.41 -8.92
CA LEU A 25 -11.97 -10.23 -8.94
C LEU A 25 -11.54 -9.17 -9.95
N ASN A 26 -12.17 -9.13 -11.13
CA ASN A 26 -11.91 -8.09 -12.13
C ASN A 26 -12.24 -6.68 -11.62
N VAL A 27 -13.25 -6.52 -10.74
CA VAL A 27 -13.51 -5.22 -10.10
C VAL A 27 -12.31 -4.80 -9.25
N CYS A 28 -11.75 -5.71 -8.44
CA CYS A 28 -10.55 -5.42 -7.66
C CYS A 28 -9.35 -5.07 -8.54
N VAL A 29 -9.14 -5.80 -9.64
CA VAL A 29 -8.04 -5.53 -10.59
C VAL A 29 -8.17 -4.14 -11.21
N VAL A 30 -9.36 -3.77 -11.67
CA VAL A 30 -9.60 -2.44 -12.27
C VAL A 30 -9.40 -1.32 -11.23
N ASP A 31 -9.80 -1.53 -9.98
CA ASP A 31 -9.56 -0.56 -8.90
C ASP A 31 -8.05 -0.38 -8.62
N LEU A 32 -7.30 -1.49 -8.54
CA LEU A 32 -5.85 -1.47 -8.36
C LEU A 32 -5.12 -0.80 -9.53
N LEU A 33 -5.58 -0.99 -10.77
CA LEU A 33 -5.02 -0.28 -11.93
C LEU A 33 -5.20 1.23 -11.82
N LYS A 34 -6.39 1.70 -11.41
CA LYS A 34 -6.64 3.13 -11.19
C LYS A 34 -5.77 3.70 -10.08
N ARG A 35 -5.59 2.96 -8.99
CA ARG A 35 -4.66 3.34 -7.91
C ARG A 35 -3.23 3.43 -8.40
N ALA A 36 -2.77 2.45 -9.18
CA ALA A 36 -1.42 2.46 -9.73
C ALA A 36 -1.15 3.70 -10.60
N GLU A 37 -2.13 4.15 -11.38
CA GLU A 37 -2.02 5.37 -12.18
C GLU A 37 -2.01 6.65 -11.32
N ALA A 38 -2.81 6.67 -10.25
CA ALA A 38 -2.98 7.83 -9.37
C ALA A 38 -1.97 7.90 -8.21
N HIS A 39 -1.26 6.82 -7.93
CA HIS A 39 -0.40 6.66 -6.76
C HIS A 39 0.58 7.82 -6.64
N ASP A 40 0.46 8.57 -5.54
CA ASP A 40 1.36 9.67 -5.17
C ASP A 40 1.49 10.79 -6.19
N GLN A 41 0.59 10.90 -7.17
CA GLN A 41 0.67 11.92 -8.24
C GLN A 41 0.65 13.34 -7.67
N THR A 42 0.03 13.55 -6.50
CA THR A 42 0.01 14.85 -5.83
C THR A 42 1.41 15.36 -5.50
N LYS A 43 2.43 14.48 -5.37
CA LYS A 43 3.84 14.87 -5.17
C LYS A 43 4.44 15.65 -6.33
N LEU A 44 3.85 15.56 -7.52
CA LEU A 44 4.32 16.24 -8.73
C LEU A 44 3.72 17.63 -8.91
N GLU A 45 2.85 18.06 -8.00
CA GLU A 45 2.11 19.32 -8.07
C GLU A 45 2.25 20.11 -6.75
N SER A 46 1.96 21.41 -6.80
CA SER A 46 1.91 22.23 -5.58
C SER A 46 0.74 21.79 -4.69
N PRO A 47 0.89 21.79 -3.35
CA PRO A 47 2.03 22.34 -2.59
C PRO A 47 3.12 21.30 -2.27
N GLU A 48 3.01 20.07 -2.77
CA GLU A 48 3.91 18.98 -2.40
C GLU A 48 5.25 19.07 -3.13
N VAL A 49 5.23 19.36 -4.45
CA VAL A 49 6.43 19.29 -5.28
C VAL A 49 7.56 20.20 -4.78
N GLU A 50 7.24 21.41 -4.31
CA GLU A 50 8.24 22.34 -3.76
C GLU A 50 8.81 21.81 -2.44
N ALA A 51 7.94 21.36 -1.54
CA ALA A 51 8.34 20.90 -0.21
C ALA A 51 9.16 19.60 -0.29
N PHE A 52 8.74 18.62 -1.09
CA PHE A 52 9.50 17.38 -1.27
C PHE A 52 10.83 17.65 -1.98
N THR A 53 10.88 18.57 -2.95
CA THR A 53 12.15 18.97 -3.60
C THR A 53 13.13 19.56 -2.59
N GLU A 54 12.65 20.42 -1.69
CA GLU A 54 13.50 21.06 -0.70
C GLU A 54 13.95 20.10 0.42
N TYR A 55 13.02 19.34 1.01
CA TYR A 55 13.28 18.63 2.27
C TYR A 55 13.70 17.18 2.08
N THR A 56 13.40 16.51 0.96
CA THR A 56 13.86 15.13 0.72
C THR A 56 15.38 14.99 0.81
N PRO A 57 16.21 15.80 0.10
CA PRO A 57 17.67 15.69 0.22
C PRO A 57 18.18 16.09 1.60
N LYS A 58 17.54 17.07 2.27
CA LYS A 58 17.90 17.49 3.63
C LYS A 58 17.65 16.38 4.67
N LEU A 59 16.50 15.71 4.57
CA LEU A 59 16.14 14.58 5.42
C LEU A 59 17.10 13.40 5.18
N ALA A 60 17.48 13.13 3.93
CA ALA A 60 18.45 12.08 3.61
C ALA A 60 19.86 12.39 4.15
N GLY A 61 20.25 13.66 4.21
CA GLY A 61 21.57 14.09 4.66
C GLY A 61 21.74 14.28 6.17
N CYS A 62 20.66 14.36 6.94
CA CYS A 62 20.72 14.60 8.38
C CYS A 62 20.67 13.30 9.20
N THR A 63 21.14 13.36 10.45
CA THR A 63 21.10 12.20 11.36
C THR A 63 19.66 11.95 11.78
N TYR A 64 19.15 10.73 11.55
CA TYR A 64 17.82 10.30 11.97
C TYR A 64 17.58 10.59 13.46
N GLY A 65 16.48 11.27 13.78
CA GLY A 65 16.12 11.62 15.16
C GLY A 65 16.93 12.77 15.78
N SER A 66 17.75 13.49 15.03
CA SER A 66 18.38 14.74 15.49
C SER A 66 17.38 15.91 15.62
N ASP A 67 17.77 17.02 16.25
CA ASP A 67 16.96 18.25 16.29
C ASP A 67 16.75 18.83 14.89
N GLU A 68 17.75 18.75 14.04
CA GLU A 68 17.66 19.16 12.64
C GLU A 68 16.66 18.30 11.86
N TYR A 69 16.73 16.97 12.01
CA TYR A 69 15.76 16.04 11.43
C TYR A 69 14.32 16.36 11.88
N ARG A 70 14.11 16.59 13.18
CA ARG A 70 12.81 17.01 13.72
C ARG A 70 12.35 18.35 13.15
N GLY A 71 13.26 19.31 12.99
CA GLY A 71 12.98 20.60 12.37
C GLY A 71 12.51 20.47 10.92
N TYR A 72 13.19 19.64 10.11
CA TYR A 72 12.78 19.37 8.73
C TYR A 72 11.44 18.64 8.66
N LEU A 73 11.17 17.67 9.55
CA LEU A 73 9.87 17.03 9.63
C LEU A 73 8.74 18.02 9.96
N ALA A 74 8.98 18.96 10.88
CA ALA A 74 8.00 19.99 11.20
C ALA A 74 7.75 20.93 9.99
N ALA A 75 8.79 21.25 9.24
CA ALA A 75 8.71 22.12 8.08
C ALA A 75 8.01 21.48 6.86
N ILE A 76 8.25 20.19 6.60
CA ILE A 76 7.56 19.46 5.53
C ILE A 76 6.14 19.02 5.91
N LYS A 77 5.77 19.10 7.19
CA LYS A 77 4.48 18.60 7.70
C LYS A 77 3.27 19.08 6.90
N PRO A 78 3.12 20.35 6.48
CA PRO A 78 1.96 20.77 5.69
C PRO A 78 1.82 20.02 4.36
N ALA A 79 2.94 19.73 3.69
CA ALA A 79 2.95 18.92 2.47
C ALA A 79 2.65 17.45 2.76
N LEU A 80 3.17 16.90 3.86
CA LEU A 80 2.82 15.54 4.30
C LEU A 80 1.34 15.41 4.66
N ASP A 81 0.76 16.39 5.35
CA ASP A 81 -0.67 16.39 5.69
C ASP A 81 -1.53 16.44 4.41
N HIS A 82 -1.15 17.28 3.43
CA HIS A 82 -1.79 17.30 2.11
C HIS A 82 -1.67 15.94 1.42
N HIS A 83 -0.47 15.36 1.42
CA HIS A 83 -0.19 14.07 0.82
C HIS A 83 -1.04 12.95 1.40
N TYR A 84 -1.06 12.81 2.73
CA TYR A 84 -1.84 11.78 3.41
C TYR A 84 -3.34 11.99 3.21
N ALA A 85 -3.83 13.23 3.14
CA ALA A 85 -5.25 13.49 2.88
C ALA A 85 -5.71 12.99 1.50
N HIS A 86 -4.81 12.91 0.50
CA HIS A 86 -5.13 12.48 -0.85
C HIS A 86 -4.78 11.01 -1.15
N ASN A 87 -3.87 10.40 -0.38
CA ASN A 87 -3.32 9.08 -0.67
C ASN A 87 -3.70 8.07 0.43
N ARG A 88 -4.81 7.35 0.20
CA ARG A 88 -5.43 6.47 1.20
C ARG A 88 -4.69 5.18 1.54
N HIS A 89 -3.64 4.84 0.80
CA HIS A 89 -2.77 3.71 1.14
C HIS A 89 -1.86 4.02 2.34
N HIS A 90 -1.74 5.29 2.76
CA HIS A 90 -1.07 5.64 4.00
C HIS A 90 -2.00 5.48 5.20
N PRO A 91 -1.57 4.83 6.30
CA PRO A 91 -2.34 4.77 7.54
C PRO A 91 -2.74 6.15 8.07
N GLU A 92 -1.89 7.17 7.88
CA GLU A 92 -2.12 8.55 8.28
C GLU A 92 -3.31 9.23 7.59
N HIS A 93 -3.75 8.71 6.44
CA HIS A 93 -5.00 9.16 5.80
C HIS A 93 -6.22 8.91 6.69
N HIS A 94 -6.17 7.87 7.52
CA HIS A 94 -7.32 7.35 8.23
C HIS A 94 -7.32 7.75 9.70
N LYS A 95 -8.53 8.03 10.22
CA LYS A 95 -8.70 8.49 11.61
C LYS A 95 -8.24 7.44 12.63
N ASN A 96 -8.51 6.16 12.39
CA ASN A 96 -8.08 5.06 13.27
C ASN A 96 -6.90 4.27 12.68
N GLY A 97 -6.13 4.89 11.78
CA GLY A 97 -4.97 4.28 11.15
C GLY A 97 -5.32 3.04 10.32
N VAL A 98 -4.49 2.00 10.42
CA VAL A 98 -4.64 0.75 9.66
C VAL A 98 -5.98 0.06 9.88
N ASN A 99 -6.67 0.30 11.00
CA ASN A 99 -7.96 -0.32 11.30
C ASN A 99 -9.10 0.16 10.38
N ASP A 100 -8.95 1.31 9.73
CA ASP A 100 -9.92 1.86 8.78
C ASP A 100 -9.56 1.53 7.32
N MET A 101 -8.38 0.94 7.06
CA MET A 101 -7.93 0.57 5.72
C MET A 101 -8.72 -0.63 5.19
N ASN A 102 -8.95 -0.68 3.88
CA ASN A 102 -9.47 -1.87 3.21
C ASN A 102 -8.34 -2.68 2.55
N LEU A 103 -8.65 -3.88 2.06
CA LEU A 103 -7.64 -4.78 1.49
C LEU A 103 -6.88 -4.17 0.30
N LEU A 104 -7.51 -3.31 -0.50
CA LEU A 104 -6.87 -2.69 -1.66
C LEU A 104 -5.88 -1.60 -1.22
N ASP A 105 -6.17 -0.89 -0.13
CA ASP A 105 -5.20 0.03 0.50
C ASP A 105 -3.99 -0.72 1.02
N ILE A 106 -4.22 -1.87 1.67
CA ILE A 106 -3.14 -2.69 2.22
C ILE A 106 -2.24 -3.24 1.11
N VAL A 107 -2.83 -3.66 -0.01
CA VAL A 107 -2.05 -4.10 -1.20
C VAL A 107 -1.23 -2.95 -1.77
N GLU A 108 -1.83 -1.78 -1.97
CA GLU A 108 -1.12 -0.60 -2.46
C GLU A 108 0.00 -0.16 -1.50
N MET A 109 -0.27 -0.13 -0.19
CA MET A 109 0.69 0.18 0.87
C MET A 109 1.88 -0.79 0.87
N LEU A 110 1.64 -2.09 0.68
CA LEU A 110 2.72 -3.07 0.61
C LEU A 110 3.61 -2.85 -0.63
N CYS A 111 3.01 -2.51 -1.78
CA CYS A 111 3.74 -2.14 -2.98
C CYS A 111 4.56 -0.86 -2.79
N ASP A 112 3.98 0.17 -2.15
CA ASP A 112 4.69 1.40 -1.77
C ASP A 112 5.91 1.08 -0.90
N TRP A 113 5.74 0.31 0.16
CA TRP A 113 6.85 -0.08 1.04
C TRP A 113 7.93 -0.88 0.32
N LYS A 114 7.56 -1.71 -0.66
CA LYS A 114 8.52 -2.40 -1.52
C LYS A 114 9.31 -1.41 -2.36
N ALA A 115 8.65 -0.53 -3.09
CA ALA A 115 9.29 0.48 -3.94
C ALA A 115 10.16 1.46 -3.11
N ALA A 116 9.69 1.86 -1.94
CA ALA A 116 10.45 2.70 -1.00
C ALA A 116 11.71 2.00 -0.52
N SER A 117 11.64 0.69 -0.21
CA SER A 117 12.83 -0.08 0.22
C SER A 117 13.90 -0.14 -0.87
N GLU A 118 13.53 -0.20 -2.15
CA GLU A 118 14.47 -0.28 -3.29
C GLU A 118 15.29 0.99 -3.51
N ARG A 119 14.94 2.10 -2.84
CA ARG A 119 15.71 3.36 -2.87
C ARG A 119 16.96 3.32 -1.99
N HIS A 120 17.15 2.25 -1.20
CA HIS A 120 18.30 2.05 -0.33
C HIS A 120 19.12 0.82 -0.79
N ASN A 121 20.45 0.92 -0.72
CA ASN A 121 21.35 -0.16 -1.16
C ASN A 121 21.16 -1.49 -0.41
N ASP A 122 20.64 -1.43 0.82
CA ASP A 122 20.34 -2.55 1.71
C ASP A 122 18.82 -2.73 1.93
N GLY A 123 18.01 -2.19 1.02
CA GLY A 123 16.56 -2.27 1.04
C GLY A 123 16.02 -3.69 1.22
N ASN A 124 15.14 -3.87 2.21
CA ASN A 124 14.55 -5.16 2.51
C ASN A 124 13.07 -5.01 2.90
N ILE A 125 12.17 -5.62 2.13
CA ILE A 125 10.72 -5.53 2.37
C ILE A 125 10.30 -6.14 3.71
N ARG A 126 10.94 -7.22 4.18
CA ARG A 126 10.67 -7.79 5.50
C ARG A 126 11.06 -6.81 6.61
N LYS A 127 12.19 -6.12 6.46
CA LYS A 127 12.58 -5.08 7.42
C LYS A 127 11.63 -3.88 7.38
N SER A 128 11.17 -3.48 6.19
CA SER A 128 10.14 -2.44 6.05
C SER A 128 8.83 -2.83 6.74
N ILE A 129 8.38 -4.07 6.59
CA ILE A 129 7.18 -4.58 7.28
C ILE A 129 7.40 -4.54 8.80
N GLU A 130 8.53 -5.01 9.31
CA GLU A 130 8.83 -5.01 10.75
C GLU A 130 8.83 -3.58 11.34
N VAL A 131 9.49 -2.64 10.68
CA VAL A 131 9.58 -1.24 11.14
C VAL A 131 8.21 -0.58 11.11
N ASN A 132 7.47 -0.72 10.01
CA ASN A 132 6.14 -0.12 9.89
C ASN A 132 5.09 -0.82 10.76
N ALA A 133 5.25 -2.12 11.04
CA ALA A 133 4.40 -2.85 11.99
C ALA A 133 4.44 -2.22 13.37
N ASN A 134 5.66 -1.91 13.85
CA ASN A 134 5.84 -1.20 15.12
C ASN A 134 5.30 0.24 15.05
N ARG A 135 5.58 0.96 13.95
CA ARG A 135 5.17 2.35 13.77
C ARG A 135 3.64 2.53 13.78
N PHE A 136 2.92 1.64 13.13
CA PHE A 136 1.47 1.75 12.92
C PHE A 136 0.65 0.77 13.76
N GLY A 137 1.29 0.00 14.65
CA GLY A 137 0.61 -0.92 15.56
C GLY A 137 -0.10 -2.08 14.86
N LEU A 138 0.52 -2.68 13.85
CA LEU A 138 -0.06 -3.80 13.11
C LEU A 138 -0.18 -5.03 14.01
N SER A 139 -1.30 -5.74 13.89
CA SER A 139 -1.47 -7.02 14.59
C SER A 139 -0.53 -8.08 14.03
N PRO A 140 -0.11 -9.09 14.84
CA PRO A 140 0.72 -10.19 14.36
C PRO A 140 0.11 -10.93 13.16
N GLN A 141 -1.22 -11.04 13.09
CA GLN A 141 -1.90 -11.66 11.95
C GLN A 141 -1.73 -10.85 10.67
N LEU A 142 -1.89 -9.51 10.73
CA LEU A 142 -1.72 -8.68 9.55
C LEU A 142 -0.26 -8.67 9.07
N VAL A 143 0.70 -8.66 9.99
CA VAL A 143 2.13 -8.81 9.66
C VAL A 143 2.36 -10.11 8.89
N ALA A 144 1.88 -11.25 9.40
CA ALA A 144 2.05 -12.54 8.72
C ALA A 144 1.39 -12.56 7.32
N ILE A 145 0.22 -11.92 7.16
CA ILE A 145 -0.44 -11.79 5.85
C ILE A 145 0.43 -10.98 4.88
N LEU A 146 0.93 -9.81 5.31
CA LEU A 146 1.81 -8.96 4.49
C LEU A 146 3.07 -9.70 4.06
N GLU A 147 3.68 -10.44 4.99
CA GLU A 147 4.87 -11.25 4.75
C GLU A 147 4.62 -12.37 3.73
N ASN A 148 3.55 -13.14 3.90
CA ASN A 148 3.15 -14.18 2.95
C ASN A 148 2.85 -13.59 1.57
N THR A 149 2.18 -12.43 1.52
CA THR A 149 1.91 -11.74 0.25
C THR A 149 3.20 -11.24 -0.39
N ALA A 150 4.15 -10.70 0.38
CA ALA A 150 5.43 -10.26 -0.13
C ALA A 150 6.23 -11.42 -0.75
N ASP A 151 6.19 -12.62 -0.17
CA ASP A 151 6.85 -13.80 -0.75
C ASP A 151 6.26 -14.19 -2.10
N VAL A 152 4.94 -14.10 -2.24
CA VAL A 152 4.26 -14.45 -3.50
C VAL A 152 4.53 -13.41 -4.59
N LEU A 153 4.65 -12.13 -4.22
CA LEU A 153 4.75 -11.03 -5.20
C LEU A 153 6.20 -10.61 -5.51
N PHE A 154 7.10 -10.67 -4.53
CA PHE A 154 8.44 -10.08 -4.59
C PHE A 154 9.57 -11.04 -4.23
N GLY A 155 9.23 -12.29 -3.84
CA GLY A 155 10.17 -13.34 -3.46
C GLY A 155 10.78 -14.10 -4.63
#